data_AF-A0A3M8EHJ2-F1
#
_entry.id   AF-A0A3M8EHJ2-F1
#
_cell.length_a   1.000
_cell.length_b   1.000
_cell.length_c   1.000
_cell.angle_alpha   90.00
_cell.angle_beta   90.00
_cell.angle_gamma   90.00
#
_symmetry.space_group_name_H-M   'P 1'
#
loop_
_entity.id
_entity.type
_entity.pdbx_description
1 polymer ?
#
loop_
_entity_poly.entity_id
_entity_poly.type
_entity_poly.pdbx_seq_one_letter_code
_entity_poly.pdbx_strand_id
1 'polypeptide(L)'
;MIQFADETTRPQVREMWKTVFGDPDDYMEVYFRHKYRDEATLLRMEGDKVVASLQMLPYRFNFCGREIPVIYLSGVSTLPGYRRKGYVRELLIKSFEEAQRKDVPLMVLAPQEEWLVGFYDRYGFAQTFDAGTEALPSLKLLLEKCHGDLHAAFREFNALFGQKDMTLQKSFDDFRAMVEEAALYDFPAKRNLTGMARVIDAQRLVSLFAACYQQKSFSIRVYDELLENNNALFTVMDGKVERKLPVDRSGLRDREEAAVDKKKPPRKPILATDVRELAQLLLGYHISEKGEPFSSLFPEKEPQMHFMLE
;
A
#
# COMPACT_ATOMS: atom_id res chain seq x y z
N MET A 1 11.21 3.30 -23.47
CA MET A 1 11.15 4.57 -22.70
C MET A 1 10.02 4.45 -21.68
N ILE A 2 10.17 5.02 -20.49
CA ILE A 2 9.06 5.17 -19.52
C ILE A 2 8.52 6.60 -19.64
N GLN A 3 7.20 6.75 -19.69
CA GLN A 3 6.53 8.04 -19.69
C GLN A 3 5.18 7.95 -18.98
N PHE A 4 4.57 9.08 -18.65
CA PHE A 4 3.16 9.10 -18.25
C PHE A 4 2.26 8.93 -19.47
N ALA A 5 1.05 8.43 -19.25
CA ALA A 5 0.02 8.41 -20.27
C ALA A 5 -0.46 9.82 -20.61
N ASP A 6 -1.17 9.90 -21.72
CA ASP A 6 -1.85 11.09 -22.24
C ASP A 6 -3.06 10.65 -23.07
N GLU A 7 -3.81 11.63 -23.59
CA GLU A 7 -5.01 11.38 -24.40
C GLU A 7 -4.73 10.51 -25.62
N THR A 8 -3.51 10.55 -26.18
CA THR A 8 -3.13 9.80 -27.38
C THR A 8 -2.81 8.33 -27.09
N THR A 9 -2.28 8.06 -25.89
CA THR A 9 -1.88 6.71 -25.44
C THR A 9 -2.97 6.00 -24.64
N ARG A 10 -3.92 6.74 -24.05
CA ARG A 10 -5.07 6.20 -23.31
C ARG A 10 -5.82 5.08 -24.05
N PRO A 11 -6.14 5.19 -25.36
CA PRO A 11 -6.77 4.08 -26.08
C PRO A 11 -5.92 2.80 -26.08
N GLN A 12 -4.60 2.91 -26.25
CA GLN A 12 -3.70 1.75 -26.20
C GLN A 12 -3.67 1.12 -24.80
N VAL A 13 -3.75 1.93 -23.73
CA VAL A 13 -3.83 1.43 -22.36
C VAL A 13 -5.12 0.65 -22.13
N ARG A 14 -6.26 1.17 -22.62
CA ARG A 14 -7.56 0.50 -22.54
C ARG A 14 -7.54 -0.83 -23.29
N GLU A 15 -7.04 -0.86 -24.52
CA GLU A 15 -6.91 -2.09 -25.30
C GLU A 15 -5.97 -3.12 -24.65
N MET A 16 -4.85 -2.65 -24.08
CA MET A 16 -3.96 -3.51 -23.32
C MET A 16 -4.63 -4.08 -22.07
N TRP A 17 -5.40 -3.28 -21.33
CA TRP A 17 -6.18 -3.75 -20.18
C TRP A 17 -7.12 -4.88 -20.61
N LYS A 18 -7.92 -4.67 -21.66
CA LYS A 18 -8.83 -5.69 -22.20
C LYS A 18 -8.08 -6.97 -22.57
N THR A 19 -6.94 -6.84 -23.23
CA THR A 19 -6.11 -7.98 -23.66
C THR A 19 -5.55 -8.78 -22.48
N VAL A 20 -5.19 -8.11 -21.39
CA VAL A 20 -4.49 -8.75 -20.26
C VAL A 20 -5.46 -9.32 -19.22
N PHE A 21 -6.55 -8.61 -18.91
CA PHE A 21 -7.48 -8.97 -17.84
C PHE A 21 -8.78 -9.60 -18.37
N GLY A 22 -9.19 -9.26 -19.59
CA GLY A 22 -10.41 -9.81 -20.19
C GLY A 22 -11.72 -9.23 -19.62
N ASP A 23 -11.63 -8.17 -18.81
CA ASP A 23 -12.80 -7.59 -18.13
C ASP A 23 -13.88 -7.11 -19.11
N PRO A 24 -15.17 -7.17 -18.73
CA PRO A 24 -16.28 -6.65 -19.52
C PRO A 24 -16.17 -5.17 -19.89
N ASP A 25 -16.74 -4.77 -21.03
CA ASP A 25 -16.61 -3.39 -21.52
C ASP A 25 -17.36 -2.36 -20.66
N ASP A 26 -18.48 -2.76 -20.06
CA ASP A 26 -19.27 -1.95 -19.13
C ASP A 26 -18.51 -1.67 -17.82
N TYR A 27 -17.84 -2.68 -17.26
CA TYR A 27 -16.92 -2.50 -16.14
C TYR A 27 -15.78 -1.55 -16.50
N MET A 28 -15.11 -1.79 -17.64
CA MET A 28 -14.00 -0.95 -18.07
C MET A 28 -14.45 0.49 -18.30
N GLU A 29 -15.67 0.72 -18.80
CA GLU A 29 -16.22 2.07 -18.95
C GLU A 29 -16.36 2.79 -17.60
N VAL A 30 -16.88 2.11 -16.57
CA VAL A 30 -16.95 2.66 -15.20
C VAL A 30 -15.53 2.96 -14.67
N TYR A 31 -14.60 2.01 -14.82
CA TYR A 31 -13.22 2.18 -14.37
C TYR A 31 -12.54 3.39 -15.03
N PHE A 32 -12.55 3.44 -16.37
CA PHE A 32 -11.84 4.46 -17.13
C PHE A 32 -12.45 5.86 -16.97
N ARG A 33 -13.76 5.94 -16.73
CA ARG A 33 -14.43 7.21 -16.41
C ARG A 33 -14.08 7.71 -15.00
N HIS A 34 -14.19 6.86 -13.98
CA HIS A 34 -14.08 7.32 -12.59
C HIS A 34 -12.66 7.28 -12.03
N LYS A 35 -11.88 6.25 -12.36
CA LYS A 35 -10.60 5.94 -11.70
C LYS A 35 -9.38 6.28 -12.54
N TYR A 36 -9.40 5.93 -13.82
CA TYR A 36 -8.26 6.12 -14.69
C TYR A 36 -7.92 7.61 -14.87
N ARG A 37 -6.63 7.95 -14.74
CA ARG A 37 -6.08 9.28 -15.00
C ARG A 37 -4.76 9.14 -15.72
N ASP A 38 -4.56 9.93 -16.77
CA ASP A 38 -3.36 9.89 -17.60
C ASP A 38 -2.12 10.22 -16.76
N GLU A 39 -2.21 11.29 -15.97
CA GLU A 39 -1.16 11.82 -15.09
C GLU A 39 -0.83 10.90 -13.89
N ALA A 40 -1.63 9.86 -13.69
CA ALA A 40 -1.42 8.82 -12.67
C ALA A 40 -1.03 7.47 -13.29
N THR A 41 -0.86 7.38 -14.61
CA THR A 41 -0.58 6.14 -15.32
C THR A 41 0.82 6.17 -15.92
N LEU A 42 1.68 5.22 -15.54
CA LEU A 42 3.01 5.05 -16.12
C LEU A 42 2.99 4.00 -17.21
N LEU A 43 3.64 4.31 -18.33
CA LEU A 43 3.71 3.50 -19.54
C LEU A 43 5.15 3.09 -19.82
N ARG A 44 5.32 1.85 -20.30
CA ARG A 44 6.53 1.41 -20.97
C ARG A 44 6.28 1.36 -22.46
N MET A 45 7.05 2.14 -23.21
CA MET A 45 6.99 2.23 -24.67
C MET A 45 8.08 1.41 -25.35
N GLU A 46 7.75 0.61 -26.37
CA GLU A 46 8.67 0.13 -27.40
C GLU A 46 8.26 0.78 -28.74
N GLY A 47 9.05 1.75 -29.22
CA GLY A 47 8.63 2.59 -30.35
C GLY A 47 7.41 3.44 -29.99
N ASP A 48 6.38 3.37 -30.83
CA ASP A 48 5.07 4.02 -30.68
C ASP A 48 4.06 3.18 -29.88
N LYS A 49 4.44 1.96 -29.48
CA LYS A 49 3.56 1.00 -28.84
C LYS A 49 3.71 1.00 -27.32
N VAL A 50 2.58 1.11 -26.61
CA VAL A 50 2.49 0.80 -25.17
C VAL A 50 2.60 -0.71 -24.99
N VAL A 51 3.62 -1.17 -24.25
CA VAL A 51 3.88 -2.61 -24.03
C VAL A 51 3.68 -3.05 -22.58
N ALA A 52 3.72 -2.12 -21.63
CA ALA A 52 3.36 -2.33 -20.24
C ALA A 52 2.81 -1.04 -19.63
N SER A 53 2.00 -1.16 -18.57
CA SER A 53 1.43 -0.03 -17.82
C SER A 53 1.30 -0.36 -16.35
N LEU A 54 1.28 0.66 -15.51
CA LEU A 54 0.75 0.62 -14.15
C LEU A 54 -0.02 1.92 -13.85
N GLN A 55 -0.94 1.87 -12.90
CA GLN A 55 -1.72 3.03 -12.47
C GLN A 55 -1.51 3.28 -10.98
N MET A 56 -1.34 4.54 -10.60
CA MET A 56 -1.03 5.00 -9.25
C MET A 56 -2.22 5.79 -8.69
N LEU A 57 -3.28 5.09 -8.29
CA LEU A 57 -4.52 5.72 -7.84
C LEU A 57 -4.31 6.38 -6.46
N PRO A 58 -4.55 7.69 -6.31
CA PRO A 58 -4.38 8.36 -5.03
C PRO A 58 -5.54 8.02 -4.09
N TYR A 59 -5.20 7.62 -2.87
CA TYR A 59 -6.15 7.34 -1.79
C TYR A 59 -5.70 7.99 -0.49
N ARG A 60 -6.55 7.90 0.52
CA ARG A 60 -6.27 8.26 1.90
C ARG A 60 -6.28 7.01 2.76
N PHE A 61 -5.46 6.98 3.80
CA PHE A 61 -5.37 5.84 4.72
C PHE A 61 -5.28 6.36 6.15
N ASN A 62 -6.08 5.78 7.04
CA ASN A 62 -5.97 6.06 8.46
C ASN A 62 -4.79 5.28 9.03
N PHE A 63 -3.79 5.98 9.54
CA PHE A 63 -2.61 5.40 10.16
C PHE A 63 -2.36 6.11 11.49
N CYS A 64 -2.46 5.36 12.59
CA CYS A 64 -2.21 5.87 13.94
C CYS A 64 -3.08 7.10 14.27
N GLY A 65 -4.38 7.02 13.95
CA GLY A 65 -5.35 8.09 14.18
C GLY A 65 -5.17 9.35 13.31
N ARG A 66 -4.35 9.28 12.26
CA ARG A 66 -4.15 10.36 11.28
C ARG A 66 -4.42 9.86 9.88
N GLU A 67 -4.94 10.74 9.03
CA GLU A 67 -5.08 10.44 7.61
C GLU A 67 -3.77 10.74 6.87
N ILE A 68 -3.22 9.76 6.16
CA ILE A 68 -2.02 9.89 5.32
C ILE A 68 -2.37 9.66 3.84
N PRO A 69 -1.66 10.32 2.89
CA PRO A 69 -1.79 9.97 1.49
C PRO A 69 -1.19 8.60 1.22
N VAL A 70 -1.85 7.81 0.36
CA VAL A 70 -1.34 6.53 -0.13
C VAL A 70 -1.58 6.41 -1.62
N ILE A 71 -0.79 5.57 -2.28
CA ILE A 71 -1.05 5.19 -3.68
C ILE A 71 -1.50 3.73 -3.70
N TYR A 72 -2.64 3.47 -4.32
CA TYR A 72 -3.09 2.13 -4.68
C TYR A 72 -2.61 1.80 -6.09
N LEU A 73 -1.81 0.74 -6.24
CA LEU A 73 -1.39 0.26 -7.55
C LEU A 73 -2.49 -0.57 -8.19
N SER A 74 -2.85 -0.21 -9.42
CA SER A 74 -3.88 -0.89 -10.21
C SER A 74 -3.43 -1.05 -11.67
N GLY A 75 -4.06 -1.96 -12.40
CA GLY A 75 -3.82 -2.14 -13.84
C GLY A 75 -2.39 -2.52 -14.23
N VAL A 76 -1.63 -3.12 -13.31
CA VAL A 76 -0.24 -3.52 -13.57
C VAL A 76 -0.24 -4.60 -14.63
N SER A 77 0.22 -4.27 -15.83
CA SER A 77 0.02 -5.10 -17.01
C SER A 77 1.21 -5.06 -17.95
N THR A 78 1.42 -6.15 -18.68
CA THR A 78 2.37 -6.24 -19.79
C THR A 78 1.76 -7.14 -20.86
N LEU A 79 1.77 -6.66 -22.11
CA LEU A 79 1.27 -7.41 -23.26
C LEU A 79 1.96 -8.79 -23.33
N PRO A 80 1.23 -9.89 -23.66
CA PRO A 80 1.78 -11.24 -23.61
C PRO A 80 3.12 -11.43 -24.34
N GLY A 81 3.27 -10.87 -25.55
CA GLY A 81 4.51 -10.94 -26.35
C GLY A 81 5.70 -10.14 -25.80
N TYR A 82 5.49 -9.35 -24.74
CA TYR A 82 6.49 -8.45 -24.14
C TYR A 82 6.84 -8.84 -22.69
N ARG A 83 6.29 -9.94 -22.19
CA ARG A 83 6.55 -10.44 -20.83
C ARG A 83 7.99 -10.95 -20.67
N ARG A 84 8.44 -11.06 -19.41
CA ARG A 84 9.79 -11.52 -19.02
C ARG A 84 10.95 -10.63 -19.50
N LYS A 85 10.66 -9.38 -19.87
CA LYS A 85 11.65 -8.35 -20.25
C LYS A 85 11.99 -7.35 -19.13
N GLY A 86 11.43 -7.51 -17.94
CA GLY A 86 11.68 -6.62 -16.80
C GLY A 86 10.86 -5.33 -16.76
N TYR A 87 9.90 -5.14 -17.68
CA TYR A 87 9.13 -3.89 -17.78
C TYR A 87 8.32 -3.52 -16.54
N VAL A 88 7.65 -4.48 -15.90
CA VAL A 88 6.94 -4.21 -14.64
C VAL A 88 7.92 -3.78 -13.53
N ARG A 89 9.14 -4.33 -13.50
CA ARG A 89 10.16 -3.89 -12.54
C ARG A 89 10.53 -2.42 -12.76
N GLU A 90 10.85 -2.05 -14.00
CA GLU A 90 11.18 -0.65 -14.36
C GLU A 90 10.06 0.31 -13.94
N LEU A 91 8.82 -0.09 -14.24
CA LEU A 91 7.59 0.61 -13.91
C LEU A 91 7.37 0.76 -12.40
N LEU A 92 7.54 -0.31 -11.61
CA LEU A 92 7.44 -0.27 -10.15
C LEU A 92 8.49 0.66 -9.53
N ILE A 93 9.76 0.55 -9.95
CA ILE A 93 10.82 1.46 -9.48
C ILE A 93 10.45 2.90 -9.77
N LYS A 94 9.98 3.19 -10.99
CA LYS A 94 9.55 4.55 -11.34
C LYS A 94 8.36 5.03 -10.49
N SER A 95 7.43 4.13 -10.14
CA SER A 95 6.31 4.46 -9.26
C SER A 95 6.75 4.80 -7.84
N PHE A 96 7.82 4.18 -7.32
CA PHE A 96 8.36 4.49 -6.01
C PHE A 96 9.01 5.88 -6.00
N GLU A 97 9.75 6.23 -7.05
CA GLU A 97 10.31 7.58 -7.21
C GLU A 97 9.20 8.64 -7.21
N GLU A 98 8.10 8.39 -7.94
CA GLU A 98 6.96 9.31 -7.99
C GLU A 98 6.23 9.39 -6.64
N ALA A 99 6.13 8.28 -5.91
CA ALA A 99 5.58 8.28 -4.55
C ALA A 99 6.44 9.12 -3.60
N GLN A 100 7.78 8.98 -3.65
CA GLN A 100 8.70 9.80 -2.87
C GLN A 100 8.57 11.29 -3.23
N ARG A 101 8.52 11.62 -4.53
CA ARG A 101 8.37 13.01 -5.01
C ARG A 101 7.05 13.64 -4.55
N LYS A 102 6.00 12.84 -4.36
CA LYS A 102 4.67 13.28 -3.90
C LYS A 102 4.50 13.17 -2.38
N ASP A 103 5.57 12.92 -1.63
CA ASP A 103 5.54 12.70 -0.18
C ASP A 103 4.49 11.65 0.23
N VAL A 104 4.40 10.55 -0.53
CA VAL A 104 3.51 9.42 -0.24
C VAL A 104 4.31 8.36 0.52
N PRO A 105 4.04 8.15 1.83
CA PRO A 105 4.85 7.26 2.66
C PRO A 105 4.53 5.76 2.48
N LEU A 106 3.37 5.43 1.91
CA LEU A 106 2.87 4.06 1.83
C LEU A 106 2.18 3.83 0.47
N MET A 107 2.49 2.69 -0.15
CA MET A 107 1.78 2.19 -1.32
C MET A 107 1.11 0.87 -0.99
N VAL A 108 -0.04 0.61 -1.61
CA VAL A 108 -0.83 -0.61 -1.40
C VAL A 108 -1.30 -1.21 -2.71
N LEU A 109 -1.58 -2.51 -2.72
CA LEU A 109 -2.17 -3.22 -3.87
C LEU A 109 -2.96 -4.44 -3.40
N ALA A 110 -3.92 -4.89 -4.21
CA ALA A 110 -4.58 -6.18 -4.04
C ALA A 110 -4.11 -7.14 -5.15
N PRO A 111 -3.38 -8.23 -4.82
CA PRO A 111 -2.97 -9.21 -5.81
C PRO A 111 -4.16 -10.09 -6.21
N GLN A 112 -4.46 -10.15 -7.50
CA GLN A 112 -5.61 -10.89 -8.05
C GLN A 112 -5.39 -12.42 -8.15
N GLU A 113 -4.14 -12.87 -8.02
CA GLU A 113 -3.75 -14.27 -8.08
C GLU A 113 -2.72 -14.58 -6.99
N GLU A 114 -2.75 -15.78 -6.41
CA GLU A 114 -1.89 -16.15 -5.28
C GLU A 114 -0.39 -15.99 -5.58
N TRP A 115 0.05 -16.36 -6.79
CA TRP A 115 1.45 -16.25 -7.19
C TRP A 115 1.93 -14.79 -7.28
N LEU A 116 1.02 -13.82 -7.41
CA LEU A 116 1.37 -12.40 -7.44
C LEU A 116 1.89 -11.91 -6.10
N VAL A 117 1.53 -12.56 -4.98
CA VAL A 117 2.09 -12.24 -3.66
C VAL A 117 3.61 -12.39 -3.71
N GLY A 118 4.11 -13.56 -4.12
CA GLY A 118 5.55 -13.80 -4.29
C GLY A 118 6.20 -12.97 -5.41
N PHE A 119 5.42 -12.48 -6.38
CA PHE A 119 5.92 -11.54 -7.39
C PHE A 119 6.22 -10.17 -6.80
N TYR A 120 5.27 -9.59 -6.05
CA TYR A 120 5.39 -8.26 -5.45
C TYR A 120 6.32 -8.24 -4.24
N ASP A 121 6.45 -9.37 -3.55
CA ASP A 121 7.36 -9.58 -2.43
C ASP A 121 8.81 -9.16 -2.75
N ARG A 122 9.29 -9.54 -3.94
CA ARG A 122 10.62 -9.19 -4.46
C ARG A 122 10.83 -7.68 -4.66
N TYR A 123 9.77 -6.88 -4.59
CA TYR A 123 9.82 -5.43 -4.69
C TYR A 123 9.54 -4.72 -3.35
N GLY A 124 9.59 -5.46 -2.25
CA GLY A 124 9.46 -4.93 -0.89
C GLY A 124 8.02 -4.76 -0.41
N PHE A 125 7.04 -5.33 -1.13
CA PHE A 125 5.66 -5.40 -0.65
C PHE A 125 5.53 -6.56 0.35
N ALA A 126 4.80 -6.36 1.44
CA ALA A 126 4.41 -7.41 2.37
C ALA A 126 2.90 -7.58 2.33
N GLN A 127 2.38 -8.80 2.49
CA GLN A 127 0.97 -8.96 2.84
C GLN A 127 0.70 -8.29 4.19
N THR A 128 -0.32 -7.44 4.22
CA THR A 128 -0.72 -6.66 5.41
C THR A 128 -2.23 -6.54 5.56
N PHE A 129 -3.02 -7.16 4.68
CA PHE A 129 -4.47 -7.15 4.70
C PHE A 129 -4.98 -8.56 4.41
N ASP A 130 -6.01 -8.99 5.14
CA ASP A 130 -6.70 -10.26 4.91
C ASP A 130 -8.05 -10.05 4.26
N ALA A 131 -8.52 -11.03 3.49
CA ALA A 131 -9.87 -11.03 2.90
C ALA A 131 -11.01 -10.93 3.94
N GLY A 132 -10.71 -11.14 5.22
CA GLY A 132 -11.67 -11.12 6.32
C GLY A 132 -12.63 -12.31 6.28
N THR A 133 -13.28 -12.61 7.41
CA THR A 133 -14.27 -13.69 7.51
C THR A 133 -15.69 -13.22 7.22
N GLU A 134 -15.99 -11.96 7.50
CA GLU A 134 -17.34 -11.38 7.43
C GLU A 134 -17.63 -10.66 6.11
N ALA A 135 -18.91 -10.60 5.75
CA ALA A 135 -19.40 -9.80 4.64
C ALA A 135 -19.41 -8.31 5.02
N LEU A 136 -19.06 -7.45 4.06
CA LEU A 136 -19.17 -6.00 4.23
C LEU A 136 -20.65 -5.56 4.17
N PRO A 137 -20.99 -4.41 4.76
CA PRO A 137 -22.35 -3.87 4.72
C PRO A 137 -22.89 -3.71 3.30
N SER A 138 -24.12 -4.17 3.04
CA SER A 138 -24.71 -4.13 1.70
C SER A 138 -24.88 -2.70 1.18
N LEU A 139 -24.27 -2.40 0.02
CA LEU A 139 -24.47 -1.12 -0.68
C LEU A 139 -25.93 -0.94 -1.13
N LYS A 140 -26.62 -2.03 -1.50
CA LYS A 140 -28.04 -2.00 -1.90
C LYS A 140 -28.93 -1.54 -0.76
N LEU A 141 -28.82 -2.19 0.40
CA LEU A 141 -29.60 -1.82 1.60
C LEU A 141 -29.26 -0.40 2.07
N LEU A 142 -27.99 0.01 1.95
CA LEU A 142 -27.56 1.36 2.28
C LEU A 142 -28.24 2.41 1.39
N LEU A 143 -28.29 2.17 0.08
CA LEU A 143 -28.95 3.06 -0.88
C LEU A 143 -30.47 3.10 -0.66
N GLU A 144 -31.09 1.94 -0.40
CA GLU A 144 -32.52 1.85 -0.07
C GLU A 144 -32.85 2.64 1.19
N LYS A 145 -32.05 2.50 2.26
CA LYS A 145 -32.18 3.28 3.51
C LYS A 145 -32.10 4.79 3.25
N CYS A 146 -31.28 5.20 2.30
CA CYS A 146 -31.08 6.61 1.94
C CYS A 146 -31.99 7.07 0.78
N HIS A 147 -32.99 6.29 0.38
CA HIS A 147 -33.92 6.60 -0.72
C HIS A 147 -33.21 6.95 -2.04
N GLY A 148 -32.05 6.34 -2.29
CA GLY A 148 -31.23 6.59 -3.49
C GLY A 148 -30.38 7.88 -3.45
N ASP A 149 -30.41 8.66 -2.36
CA ASP A 149 -29.51 9.81 -2.20
C ASP A 149 -28.07 9.33 -1.97
N LEU A 150 -27.24 9.46 -3.01
CA LEU A 150 -25.83 9.06 -2.98
C LEU A 150 -25.02 9.82 -1.93
N HIS A 151 -25.29 11.09 -1.68
CA HIS A 151 -24.55 11.86 -0.66
C HIS A 151 -24.95 11.43 0.75
N ALA A 152 -26.24 11.15 0.99
CA ALA A 152 -26.69 10.57 2.26
C ALA A 152 -26.09 9.17 2.48
N ALA A 153 -26.14 8.31 1.46
CA ALA A 153 -25.55 6.98 1.52
C ALA A 153 -24.03 7.05 1.75
N PHE A 154 -23.32 8.00 1.12
CA PHE A 154 -21.89 8.18 1.36
C PHE A 154 -21.58 8.62 2.80
N ARG A 155 -22.40 9.50 3.42
CA ARG A 155 -22.19 9.89 4.83
C ARG A 155 -22.32 8.68 5.75
N GLU A 156 -23.32 7.83 5.53
CA GLU A 156 -23.51 6.59 6.28
C GLU A 156 -22.36 5.61 6.02
N PHE A 157 -21.96 5.42 4.76
CA PHE A 157 -20.80 4.60 4.37
C PHE A 157 -19.53 5.05 5.10
N ASN A 158 -19.24 6.36 5.03
CA ASN A 158 -18.04 6.93 5.64
C ASN A 158 -18.09 6.82 7.17
N ALA A 159 -19.26 6.87 7.80
CA ALA A 159 -19.38 6.66 9.25
C ALA A 159 -18.96 5.25 9.69
N LEU A 160 -19.07 4.24 8.82
CA LEU A 160 -18.69 2.84 9.12
C LEU A 160 -17.18 2.62 9.15
N PHE A 161 -16.42 3.41 8.37
CA PHE A 161 -14.99 3.17 8.11
C PHE A 161 -14.07 4.35 8.45
N GLY A 162 -14.62 5.57 8.48
CA GLY A 162 -13.88 6.83 8.60
C GLY A 162 -13.09 6.99 9.89
N GLN A 163 -13.52 6.33 10.97
CA GLN A 163 -12.83 6.36 12.28
C GLN A 163 -11.97 5.11 12.54
N LYS A 164 -12.01 4.12 11.65
CA LYS A 164 -11.23 2.90 11.81
C LYS A 164 -9.77 3.18 11.47
N ASP A 165 -8.89 2.81 12.38
CA ASP A 165 -7.45 2.85 12.16
C ASP A 165 -7.02 1.78 11.16
N MET A 166 -5.84 1.93 10.55
CA MET A 166 -5.29 1.03 9.52
C MET A 166 -6.26 0.74 8.35
N THR A 167 -7.06 1.73 7.96
CA THR A 167 -8.14 1.55 6.97
C THR A 167 -8.00 2.49 5.78
N LEU A 168 -8.12 1.94 4.57
CA LEU A 168 -8.10 2.67 3.31
C LEU A 168 -9.43 3.42 3.08
N GLN A 169 -9.37 4.74 3.15
CA GLN A 169 -10.53 5.64 3.06
C GLN A 169 -10.98 5.87 1.63
N LYS A 170 -12.27 6.19 1.45
CA LYS A 170 -12.90 6.40 0.15
C LYS A 170 -13.46 7.81 0.06
N SER A 171 -13.16 8.49 -1.03
CA SER A 171 -13.83 9.73 -1.39
C SER A 171 -15.26 9.47 -1.87
N PHE A 172 -16.03 10.54 -2.03
CA PHE A 172 -17.36 10.45 -2.64
C PHE A 172 -17.30 9.90 -4.07
N ASP A 173 -16.32 10.31 -4.87
CA ASP A 173 -16.14 9.80 -6.24
C ASP A 173 -15.79 8.32 -6.25
N ASP A 174 -15.00 7.85 -5.28
CA ASP A 174 -14.72 6.43 -5.11
C ASP A 174 -16.00 5.66 -4.77
N PHE A 175 -16.80 6.17 -3.84
CA PHE A 175 -18.08 5.60 -3.47
C PHE A 175 -19.05 5.52 -4.65
N ARG A 176 -19.17 6.60 -5.42
CA ARG A 176 -20.00 6.63 -6.63
C ARG A 176 -19.56 5.55 -7.63
N ALA A 177 -18.26 5.42 -7.88
CA ALA A 177 -17.74 4.40 -8.79
C ALA A 177 -18.07 2.98 -8.31
N MET A 178 -17.92 2.71 -7.01
CA MET A 178 -18.24 1.40 -6.42
C MET A 178 -19.73 1.08 -6.47
N VAL A 179 -20.61 2.07 -6.27
CA VAL A 179 -22.06 1.89 -6.40
C VAL A 179 -22.44 1.59 -7.85
N GLU A 180 -21.84 2.30 -8.80
CA GLU A 180 -22.10 2.08 -10.23
C GLU A 180 -21.62 0.72 -10.70
N GLU A 181 -20.42 0.29 -10.30
CA GLU A 181 -19.91 -1.07 -10.55
C GLU A 181 -20.82 -2.14 -9.91
N ALA A 182 -21.17 -1.97 -8.63
CA ALA A 182 -22.02 -2.94 -7.94
C ALA A 182 -23.39 -3.09 -8.62
N ALA A 183 -23.95 -2.00 -9.17
CA ALA A 183 -25.22 -2.01 -9.88
C ALA A 183 -25.17 -2.84 -11.19
N LEU A 184 -24.02 -2.95 -11.86
CA LEU A 184 -23.85 -3.80 -13.05
C LEU A 184 -24.07 -5.28 -12.74
N TYR A 185 -23.86 -5.69 -11.48
CA TYR A 185 -23.85 -7.08 -11.03
C TYR A 185 -24.90 -7.39 -9.95
N ASP A 186 -25.97 -6.58 -9.86
CA ASP A 186 -27.03 -6.67 -8.83
C ASP A 186 -26.51 -6.70 -7.39
N PHE A 187 -25.53 -5.82 -7.10
CA PHE A 187 -24.96 -5.58 -5.79
C PHE A 187 -24.46 -6.86 -5.09
N PRO A 188 -23.42 -7.51 -5.63
CA PRO A 188 -22.88 -8.72 -5.04
C PRO A 188 -22.36 -8.46 -3.62
N ALA A 189 -22.44 -9.48 -2.77
CA ALA A 189 -21.83 -9.42 -1.45
C ALA A 189 -20.31 -9.30 -1.58
N LYS A 190 -19.72 -8.30 -0.93
CA LYS A 190 -18.27 -8.07 -0.89
C LYS A 190 -17.70 -8.40 0.48
N ARG A 191 -16.41 -8.74 0.53
CA ARG A 191 -15.63 -8.95 1.74
C ARG A 191 -14.43 -8.00 1.72
N ASN A 192 -13.62 -8.00 2.78
CA ASN A 192 -12.34 -7.30 2.72
C ASN A 192 -11.44 -7.97 1.67
N LEU A 193 -10.36 -7.29 1.29
CA LEU A 193 -9.43 -7.79 0.29
C LEU A 193 -8.12 -8.21 0.93
N THR A 194 -7.62 -9.35 0.48
CA THR A 194 -6.21 -9.67 0.67
C THR A 194 -5.39 -8.63 -0.08
N GLY A 195 -4.38 -8.10 0.58
CA GLY A 195 -3.59 -7.05 -0.02
C GLY A 195 -2.24 -6.86 0.62
N MET A 196 -1.43 -6.10 -0.08
CA MET A 196 -0.03 -5.88 0.27
C MET A 196 0.28 -4.40 0.41
N ALA A 197 1.21 -4.08 1.29
CA ALA A 197 1.73 -2.74 1.50
C ALA A 197 3.24 -2.67 1.27
N ARG A 198 3.69 -1.52 0.77
CA ARG A 198 5.09 -1.15 0.57
C ARG A 198 5.36 0.17 1.27
N VAL A 199 6.29 0.15 2.23
CA VAL A 199 6.80 1.38 2.85
C VAL A 199 7.68 2.11 1.83
N ILE A 200 7.34 3.38 1.57
CA ILE A 200 8.11 4.28 0.70
C ILE A 200 8.95 5.25 1.52
N ASP A 201 8.43 5.71 2.66
CA ASP A 201 9.11 6.58 3.61
C ASP A 201 9.02 6.01 5.03
N ALA A 202 10.03 5.21 5.39
CA ALA A 202 10.14 4.59 6.70
C ALA A 202 10.25 5.63 7.83
N GLN A 203 10.98 6.73 7.62
CA GLN A 203 11.14 7.76 8.63
C GLN A 203 9.80 8.37 9.01
N ARG A 204 8.98 8.71 8.01
CA ARG A 204 7.66 9.30 8.25
C ARG A 204 6.71 8.34 8.96
N LEU A 205 6.62 7.09 8.51
CA LEU A 205 5.72 6.12 9.15
C LEU A 205 6.14 5.79 10.59
N VAL A 206 7.44 5.58 10.84
CA VAL A 206 7.95 5.33 12.20
C VAL A 206 7.74 6.55 13.10
N SER A 207 7.86 7.77 12.57
CA SER A 207 7.58 9.01 13.32
C SER A 207 6.10 9.14 13.71
N LEU A 208 5.19 8.82 12.78
CA LEU A 208 3.75 8.82 13.06
C LEU A 208 3.39 7.75 14.10
N PHE A 209 3.99 6.57 13.98
CA PHE A 209 3.83 5.49 14.96
C PHE A 209 4.30 5.91 16.35
N ALA A 210 5.52 6.46 16.44
CA ALA A 210 6.08 6.93 17.71
C ALA A 210 5.17 7.96 18.37
N ALA A 211 4.72 8.98 17.62
CA ALA A 211 3.84 10.02 18.14
C ALA A 211 2.51 9.49 18.69
N CYS A 212 1.99 8.40 18.11
CA CYS A 212 0.77 7.75 18.56
C CYS A 212 0.99 6.85 19.79
N TYR A 213 2.13 6.17 19.85
CA TYR A 213 2.46 5.23 20.92
C TYR A 213 3.63 5.74 21.77
N GLN A 214 3.41 6.86 22.46
CA GLN A 214 4.45 7.61 23.19
C GLN A 214 5.19 6.78 24.25
N GLN A 215 4.52 5.76 24.81
CA GLN A 215 5.07 4.84 25.80
C GLN A 215 6.04 3.79 25.22
N LYS A 216 6.07 3.60 23.90
CA LYS A 216 6.92 2.60 23.26
C LYS A 216 8.34 3.13 23.15
N SER A 217 9.31 2.27 23.43
CA SER A 217 10.71 2.61 23.23
C SER A 217 11.55 1.41 22.81
N PHE A 218 12.17 1.54 21.65
CA PHE A 218 12.99 0.52 21.02
C PHE A 218 13.92 1.16 19.99
N SER A 219 14.86 0.39 19.46
CA SER A 219 15.62 0.78 18.27
C SER A 219 15.44 -0.27 17.20
N ILE A 220 15.20 0.15 15.96
CA ILE A 220 14.98 -0.73 14.82
C ILE A 220 15.87 -0.30 13.64
N ARG A 221 16.65 -1.24 13.13
CA ARG A 221 17.43 -1.09 11.92
C ARG A 221 16.62 -1.63 10.75
N VAL A 222 16.39 -0.80 9.75
CA VAL A 222 15.60 -1.13 8.56
C VAL A 222 16.55 -1.33 7.38
N TYR A 223 16.28 -2.39 6.62
CA TYR A 223 16.94 -2.67 5.35
C TYR A 223 15.94 -2.70 4.18
N ASP A 224 16.30 -2.04 3.09
CA ASP A 224 15.53 -1.88 1.87
C ASP A 224 16.50 -1.86 0.68
N GLU A 225 16.32 -2.84 -0.22
CA GLU A 225 17.18 -3.03 -1.38
C GLU A 225 16.92 -2.03 -2.50
N LEU A 226 15.72 -1.45 -2.53
CA LEU A 226 15.26 -0.63 -3.65
C LEU A 226 15.21 0.85 -3.30
N LEU A 227 14.96 1.19 -2.04
CA LEU A 227 14.88 2.57 -1.55
C LEU A 227 15.89 2.81 -0.44
N GLU A 228 17.09 3.27 -0.82
CA GLU A 228 18.19 3.50 0.12
C GLU A 228 17.84 4.49 1.24
N ASN A 229 16.91 5.43 0.99
CA ASN A 229 16.44 6.37 1.99
C ASN A 229 15.77 5.69 3.20
N ASN A 230 15.24 4.47 3.04
CA ASN A 230 14.68 3.70 4.15
C ASN A 230 15.76 3.04 5.02
N ASN A 231 16.98 2.88 4.52
CA ASN A 231 18.09 2.26 5.24
C ASN A 231 18.58 3.18 6.36
N ALA A 232 18.18 2.89 7.59
CA ALA A 232 18.60 3.63 8.77
C ALA A 232 18.36 2.84 10.06
N LEU A 233 19.02 3.27 11.13
CA LEU A 233 18.64 2.95 12.49
C LEU A 233 17.68 4.02 13.01
N PHE A 234 16.48 3.61 13.39
CA PHE A 234 15.48 4.47 14.03
C PHE A 234 15.42 4.15 15.52
N THR A 235 15.63 5.16 16.37
CA THR A 235 15.47 5.05 17.82
C THR A 235 14.18 5.75 18.23
N VAL A 236 13.22 4.97 18.73
CA VAL A 236 11.91 5.43 19.20
C VAL A 236 11.94 5.58 20.72
N MET A 237 11.57 6.76 21.22
CA MET A 237 11.47 7.06 22.64
C MET A 237 10.63 8.32 22.87
N ASP A 238 9.76 8.31 23.88
CA ASP A 238 8.94 9.46 24.29
C ASP A 238 8.19 10.13 23.12
N GLY A 239 7.63 9.29 22.24
CA GLY A 239 6.89 9.71 21.06
C GLY A 239 7.72 10.38 19.95
N LYS A 240 9.05 10.29 20.01
CA LYS A 240 9.98 10.88 19.04
C LYS A 240 10.85 9.81 18.39
N VAL A 241 11.41 10.17 17.24
CA VAL A 241 12.30 9.31 16.45
C VAL A 241 13.61 10.03 16.20
N GLU A 242 14.72 9.40 16.58
CA GLU A 242 16.05 9.77 16.11
C GLU A 242 16.44 8.82 14.96
N ARG A 243 16.81 9.38 13.80
CA ARG A 243 17.28 8.61 12.64
C ARG A 243 18.80 8.71 12.53
N LYS A 244 19.48 7.56 12.45
CA LYS A 244 20.92 7.46 12.17
C LYS A 244 21.14 6.69 10.87
N LEU A 245 21.82 7.31 9.92
CA LEU A 245 22.20 6.65 8.67
C LEU A 245 23.23 5.55 8.94
N PRO A 246 23.26 4.46 8.15
CA PRO A 246 24.32 3.49 8.20
C PRO A 246 25.67 4.18 7.93
N VAL A 247 26.67 3.92 8.77
CA VAL A 247 28.06 4.28 8.45
C VAL A 247 28.51 3.36 7.31
N ASP A 248 29.17 3.92 6.31
CA ASP A 248 29.47 3.34 5.00
C ASP A 248 30.03 1.89 5.02
N ARG A 249 29.85 1.16 3.91
CA ARG A 249 30.13 -0.29 3.74
C ARG A 249 31.59 -0.75 3.94
N SER A 250 32.51 0.09 4.39
CA SER A 250 33.86 -0.32 4.83
C SER A 250 33.90 -0.88 6.26
N GLY A 251 32.81 -0.79 7.02
CA GLY A 251 32.74 -1.20 8.43
C GLY A 251 32.01 -2.52 8.73
N LEU A 252 31.70 -3.36 7.72
CA LEU A 252 31.10 -4.68 7.96
C LEU A 252 32.15 -5.68 8.44
N ARG A 253 32.61 -5.46 9.67
CA ARG A 253 33.10 -6.54 10.54
C ARG A 253 32.83 -6.28 12.02
N ASP A 254 31.74 -5.60 12.37
CA ASP A 254 31.27 -5.62 13.75
C ASP A 254 30.35 -6.83 13.98
N ARG A 255 30.98 -8.01 13.97
CA ARG A 255 30.69 -8.98 15.03
C ARG A 255 31.31 -8.40 16.31
N GLU A 256 30.76 -7.28 16.79
CA GLU A 256 31.07 -6.82 18.13
C GLU A 256 30.25 -7.67 19.09
N GLU A 257 30.81 -8.82 19.47
CA GLU A 257 30.80 -9.23 20.87
C GLU A 257 31.49 -8.10 21.67
N ALA A 258 30.78 -6.98 21.86
CA ALA A 258 31.25 -5.89 22.68
C ALA A 258 31.19 -6.37 24.14
N ALA A 259 32.37 -6.48 24.74
CA ALA A 259 32.55 -6.76 26.16
C ALA A 259 31.51 -6.01 27.00
N VAL A 260 30.85 -6.75 27.90
CA VAL A 260 29.87 -6.22 28.85
C VAL A 260 30.58 -5.23 29.79
N ASP A 261 30.52 -3.94 29.44
CA ASP A 261 30.86 -2.85 30.34
C ASP A 261 29.76 -2.78 31.41
N LYS A 262 30.05 -3.38 32.58
CA LYS A 262 29.15 -3.49 33.74
C LYS A 262 28.71 -2.13 34.33
N LYS A 263 29.17 -1.00 33.78
CA LYS A 263 28.79 0.36 34.21
C LYS A 263 27.78 1.06 33.30
N LYS A 264 27.43 0.50 32.13
CA LYS A 264 26.37 1.05 31.27
C LYS A 264 25.05 0.32 31.54
N PRO A 265 23.90 1.03 31.57
CA PRO A 265 22.60 0.38 31.64
C PRO A 265 22.46 -0.61 30.48
N PRO A 266 21.73 -1.74 30.66
CA PRO A 266 21.58 -2.75 29.62
C PRO A 266 21.12 -2.09 28.32
N ARG A 267 21.93 -2.23 27.26
CA ARG A 267 21.59 -1.70 25.93
C ARG A 267 20.30 -2.38 25.48
N LYS A 268 19.25 -1.60 25.22
CA LYS A 268 18.02 -2.11 24.62
C LYS A 268 18.36 -2.88 23.35
N PRO A 269 17.74 -4.05 23.08
CA PRO A 269 17.99 -4.79 21.87
C PRO A 269 17.69 -3.91 20.65
N ILE A 270 18.58 -3.94 19.66
CA ILE A 270 18.35 -3.31 18.37
C ILE A 270 17.67 -4.36 17.50
N LEU A 271 16.40 -4.13 17.18
CA LEU A 271 15.67 -4.94 16.21
C LEU A 271 16.30 -4.75 14.83
N ALA A 272 16.36 -5.80 14.03
CA ALA A 272 16.76 -5.72 12.64
C ALA A 272 15.63 -6.29 11.79
N THR A 273 15.19 -5.52 10.79
CA THR A 273 14.04 -5.85 9.96
C THR A 273 14.32 -5.45 8.51
N ASP A 274 13.70 -6.14 7.56
CA ASP A 274 13.58 -5.61 6.21
C ASP A 274 12.34 -4.70 6.11
N VAL A 275 12.20 -4.03 4.99
CA VAL A 275 11.10 -3.09 4.77
C VAL A 275 9.72 -3.75 4.71
N ARG A 276 9.64 -5.05 4.42
CA ARG A 276 8.38 -5.81 4.37
C ARG A 276 7.90 -6.10 5.78
N GLU A 277 8.79 -6.61 6.63
CA GLU A 277 8.46 -6.86 8.03
C GLU A 277 8.19 -5.52 8.74
N LEU A 278 8.91 -4.45 8.43
CA LEU A 278 8.56 -3.11 8.90
C LEU A 278 7.12 -2.72 8.54
N ALA A 279 6.66 -3.00 7.32
CA ALA A 279 5.29 -2.73 6.92
C ALA A 279 4.29 -3.48 7.81
N GLN A 280 4.51 -4.78 8.02
CA GLN A 280 3.66 -5.61 8.90
C GLN A 280 3.65 -5.09 10.34
N LEU A 281 4.83 -4.78 10.89
CA LEU A 281 4.98 -4.26 12.25
C LEU A 281 4.24 -2.93 12.45
N LEU A 282 4.38 -1.99 11.51
CA LEU A 282 3.76 -0.66 11.60
C LEU A 282 2.26 -0.69 11.35
N LEU A 283 1.78 -1.57 10.46
CA LEU A 283 0.34 -1.75 10.23
C LEU A 283 -0.32 -2.65 11.28
N GLY A 284 0.47 -3.29 12.15
CA GLY A 284 -0.03 -4.17 13.21
C GLY A 284 -0.57 -5.50 12.69
N TYR A 285 -0.04 -5.99 11.56
CA TYR A 285 -0.52 -7.21 10.91
C TYR A 285 0.09 -8.48 11.53
N HIS A 286 -0.76 -9.35 12.08
CA HIS A 286 -0.41 -10.64 12.70
C HIS A 286 0.74 -10.54 13.70
N ILE A 287 0.69 -9.54 14.57
CA ILE A 287 1.79 -9.23 15.49
C ILE A 287 1.92 -10.28 16.60
N SER A 288 0.80 -10.80 17.08
CA SER A 288 0.74 -11.88 18.08
C SER A 288 1.46 -13.14 17.61
N GLU A 289 1.46 -13.43 16.32
CA GLU A 289 2.16 -14.58 15.72
C GLU A 289 3.69 -14.38 15.65
N LYS A 290 4.16 -13.12 15.66
CA LYS A 290 5.60 -12.79 15.61
C LYS A 290 6.32 -12.95 16.95
N GLY A 291 5.57 -13.05 18.06
CA GLY A 291 6.12 -13.24 19.41
C GLY A 291 7.01 -12.09 19.90
N GLU A 292 7.66 -12.29 21.05
CA GLU A 292 8.56 -11.30 21.65
C GLU A 292 9.88 -11.16 20.85
N PRO A 293 10.42 -9.94 20.70
CA PRO A 293 9.98 -8.69 21.32
C PRO A 293 8.91 -7.93 20.52
N PHE A 294 8.45 -8.42 19.37
CA PHE A 294 7.53 -7.66 18.51
C PHE A 294 6.15 -7.48 19.13
N SER A 295 5.59 -8.53 19.74
CA SER A 295 4.28 -8.52 20.40
C SER A 295 4.15 -7.51 21.54
N SER A 296 5.24 -7.20 22.24
CA SER A 296 5.24 -6.17 23.29
C SER A 296 5.45 -4.76 22.75
N LEU A 297 6.03 -4.59 21.56
CA LEU A 297 6.42 -3.29 21.01
C LEU A 297 5.39 -2.74 20.02
N PHE A 298 4.79 -3.60 19.20
CA PHE A 298 3.81 -3.24 18.19
C PHE A 298 2.42 -3.76 18.59
N PRO A 299 1.36 -2.95 18.47
CA PRO A 299 0.01 -3.42 18.74
C PRO A 299 -0.52 -4.26 17.58
N GLU A 300 -1.25 -5.32 17.90
CA GLU A 300 -2.07 -6.05 16.93
C GLU A 300 -3.18 -5.13 16.38
N LYS A 301 -3.42 -5.22 15.08
CA LYS A 301 -4.42 -4.46 14.31
C LYS A 301 -4.96 -5.36 13.19
N GLU A 302 -6.08 -4.93 12.62
CA GLU A 302 -6.68 -5.58 11.45
C GLU A 302 -6.78 -4.55 10.33
N PRO A 303 -5.73 -4.37 9.49
CA PRO A 303 -5.78 -3.41 8.40
C PRO A 303 -6.85 -3.78 7.37
N GLN A 304 -7.55 -2.78 6.83
CA GLN A 304 -8.69 -3.01 5.95
C GLN A 304 -8.64 -2.16 4.66
N MET A 305 -8.90 -2.78 3.51
CA MET A 305 -9.13 -2.07 2.23
C MET A 305 -10.62 -1.87 1.95
N HIS A 306 -11.45 -2.77 2.48
CA HIS A 306 -12.90 -2.88 2.29
C HIS A 306 -13.29 -2.93 0.81
N PHE A 307 -14.25 -2.11 0.42
CA PHE A 307 -14.71 -2.01 -0.95
C PHE A 307 -13.61 -1.43 -1.83
N MET A 308 -13.26 -2.12 -2.90
CA MET A 308 -12.55 -1.54 -4.03
C MET A 308 -13.39 -1.79 -5.29
N LEU A 309 -13.06 -1.05 -6.35
CA LEU A 309 -13.58 -1.34 -7.67
C LEU A 309 -12.69 -2.45 -8.24
N GLU A 310 -13.26 -3.64 -8.39
CA GLU A 310 -12.57 -4.88 -8.75
C GLU A 310 -13.33 -5.64 -9.82
#